data_AF-I0GNM7-F1
#
_entry.id   AF-I0GNM7-F1
#
_cell.length_a   1.000
_cell.length_b   1.000
_cell.length_c   1.000
_cell.angle_alpha   90.00
_cell.angle_beta   90.00
_cell.angle_gamma   90.00
#
_symmetry.space_group_name_H-M   'P 1'
#
loop_
_entity.id
_entity.type
_entity.pdbx_description
1 polymer ?
#
loop_
_entity_poly.entity_id
_entity_poly.type
_entity_poly.pdbx_seq_one_letter_code
_entity_poly.pdbx_strand_id
1 'polypeptide(L)'
;MELAYNLSNRHESMAIVKWLWKNIQVSLMSQYTPMYKACEHKKINRRLTTFEYESMVDYALSLGLENAYIQERRSASEEYVPDFNGAGVQESD
;
A
#
# COMPACT_ATOMS: atom_id res chain seq x y z
N MET A 1 18.81 -3.91 -12.15
CA MET A 1 17.70 -4.85 -12.44
C MET A 1 16.49 -4.63 -11.51
N GLU A 2 16.71 -4.41 -10.21
CA GLU A 2 15.65 -4.14 -9.23
C GLU A 2 14.91 -2.80 -9.44
N LEU A 3 15.65 -1.73 -9.80
CA LEU A 3 15.08 -0.41 -10.08
C LEU A 3 14.04 -0.41 -11.23
N ALA A 4 14.33 -1.14 -12.32
CA ALA A 4 13.44 -1.25 -13.48
C ALA A 4 12.16 -2.04 -13.15
N TYR A 5 12.26 -3.00 -12.25
CA TYR A 5 11.13 -3.81 -11.80
C TYR A 5 10.21 -3.04 -10.86
N ASN A 6 10.77 -2.15 -10.03
CA ASN A 6 9.95 -1.30 -9.18
C ASN A 6 9.15 -0.26 -9.97
N LEU A 7 9.71 0.20 -11.10
CA LEU A 7 9.02 1.09 -12.01
C LEU A 7 7.78 0.41 -12.62
N SER A 8 7.84 -0.89 -12.96
CA SER A 8 6.69 -1.60 -13.56
C SER A 8 5.48 -1.63 -12.62
N ASN A 9 5.68 -1.99 -11.35
CA ASN A 9 4.58 -2.05 -10.38
C ASN A 9 3.95 -0.67 -10.14
N ARG A 10 4.76 0.39 -10.14
CA ARG A 10 4.25 1.76 -9.98
C ARG A 10 3.37 2.18 -11.16
N HIS A 11 3.79 1.88 -12.39
CA HIS A 11 3.00 2.20 -13.59
C HIS A 11 1.67 1.43 -13.62
N GLU A 12 1.64 0.18 -13.16
CA GLU A 12 0.41 -0.59 -13.00
C GLU A 12 -0.52 0.04 -11.94
N SER A 13 0.00 0.41 -10.77
CA SER A 13 -0.77 1.12 -9.74
C SER A 13 -1.33 2.45 -10.25
N MET A 14 -0.53 3.22 -11.01
CA MET A 14 -0.99 4.45 -11.65
C MET A 14 -2.15 4.19 -12.61
N ALA A 15 -2.07 3.13 -13.42
CA ALA A 15 -3.15 2.75 -14.33
C ALA A 15 -4.45 2.41 -13.57
N ILE A 16 -4.34 1.72 -12.43
CA ILE A 16 -5.49 1.40 -11.57
C ILE A 16 -6.10 2.68 -10.99
N VAL A 17 -5.29 3.61 -10.45
CA VAL A 17 -5.81 4.87 -9.92
C VAL A 17 -6.47 5.70 -11.01
N LYS A 18 -5.87 5.78 -12.20
CA LYS A 18 -6.48 6.41 -13.37
C LYS A 18 -7.80 5.76 -13.79
N TRP A 19 -7.96 4.46 -13.57
CA TRP A 19 -9.23 3.79 -13.86
C TRP A 19 -10.32 4.12 -12.81
N LEU A 20 -9.93 4.31 -11.55
CA LEU A 20 -10.84 4.52 -10.42
C LEU A 20 -11.25 5.98 -10.17
N TRP A 21 -10.41 6.95 -10.56
CA TRP A 21 -10.38 8.29 -9.94
C TRP A 21 -11.69 9.11 -9.90
N LYS A 22 -12.61 8.91 -10.85
CA LYS A 22 -13.86 9.71 -10.90
C LYS A 22 -15.04 9.11 -10.16
N ASN A 23 -14.99 7.81 -9.87
CA ASN A 23 -16.20 7.07 -9.52
C ASN A 23 -16.22 6.60 -8.07
N ILE A 24 -15.06 6.62 -7.40
CA ILE A 24 -14.93 6.10 -6.03
C ILE A 24 -13.95 6.94 -5.21
N GLN A 25 -14.11 6.87 -3.89
CA GLN A 25 -13.11 7.36 -2.94
C GLN A 25 -11.99 6.34 -2.81
N VAL A 26 -10.74 6.81 -2.85
CA VAL A 26 -9.55 5.93 -2.87
C VAL A 26 -8.70 6.15 -1.63
N SER A 27 -8.27 5.08 -0.96
CA SER A 27 -7.23 5.17 0.06
C SER A 27 -5.90 4.72 -0.54
N LEU A 28 -4.96 5.64 -0.70
CA LEU A 28 -3.60 5.32 -1.12
C LEU A 28 -2.78 4.96 0.13
N MET A 29 -2.53 3.66 0.28
CA MET A 29 -1.66 3.16 1.32
C MET A 29 -0.20 3.36 0.98
N SER A 30 0.63 3.67 1.97
CA SER A 30 2.06 3.88 1.77
C SER A 30 2.79 2.59 1.42
N GLN A 31 2.56 1.52 2.18
CA GLN A 31 3.01 0.16 1.87
C GLN A 31 2.19 -0.83 2.70
N TYR A 32 1.85 -1.97 2.11
CA TYR A 32 1.29 -3.11 2.85
C TYR A 32 2.38 -3.73 3.74
N THR A 33 2.11 -3.92 5.04
CA THR A 33 2.99 -4.62 5.98
C THR A 33 2.82 -6.14 5.79
N PRO A 34 3.79 -6.85 5.20
CA PRO A 34 3.68 -8.28 4.97
C PRO A 34 3.63 -9.05 6.28
N MET A 35 2.73 -10.03 6.35
CA MET A 35 2.51 -10.89 7.52
C MET A 35 2.58 -12.36 7.14
N TYR A 36 2.97 -13.21 8.08
CA TYR A 36 3.00 -14.67 7.90
C TYR A 36 3.77 -15.07 6.62
N LYS A 37 3.18 -15.90 5.75
CA LYS A 37 3.78 -16.33 4.47
C LYS A 37 3.97 -15.19 3.46
N ALA A 38 3.32 -14.04 3.64
CA ALA A 38 3.52 -12.90 2.75
C ALA A 38 4.97 -12.40 2.78
N CYS A 39 5.67 -12.60 3.91
CA CYS A 39 7.08 -12.26 4.07
C CYS A 39 8.00 -13.09 3.16
N GLU A 40 7.58 -14.27 2.71
CA GLU A 40 8.38 -15.12 1.80
C GLU A 40 8.45 -14.52 0.38
N HIS A 41 7.51 -13.64 0.04
CA HIS A 41 7.44 -12.99 -1.26
C HIS A 41 8.27 -11.71 -1.29
N LYS A 42 9.54 -11.82 -1.71
CA LYS A 42 10.51 -10.70 -1.80
C LYS A 42 9.98 -9.42 -2.45
N LYS A 43 9.06 -9.52 -3.42
CA LYS A 43 8.50 -8.37 -4.14
C LYS A 43 7.66 -7.44 -3.25
N ILE A 44 6.87 -8.02 -2.36
CA ILE A 44 6.02 -7.26 -1.42
C ILE A 44 6.71 -7.08 -0.07
N ASN A 45 7.71 -7.93 0.23
CA ASN A 45 8.53 -7.86 1.43
C ASN A 45 9.73 -6.91 1.34
N ARG A 46 9.63 -5.90 0.49
CA ARG A 46 10.55 -4.75 0.49
C ARG A 46 9.80 -3.50 0.86
N ARG A 47 10.52 -2.52 1.42
CA ARG A 47 9.96 -1.18 1.62
C ARG A 47 10.01 -0.39 0.31
N LEU A 48 8.93 0.33 0.01
CA LEU A 48 8.94 1.35 -1.02
C LEU A 48 9.90 2.47 -0.65
N THR A 49 10.59 2.99 -1.66
CA THR A 49 11.40 4.20 -1.51
C THR A 49 10.49 5.41 -1.39
N THR A 50 10.98 6.48 -0.78
CA THR A 50 10.24 7.76 -0.68
C THR A 50 9.81 8.26 -2.07
N PHE A 51 10.73 8.23 -3.04
CA PHE A 51 10.46 8.64 -4.41
C PHE A 51 9.35 7.83 -5.09
N GLU A 52 9.33 6.50 -4.91
CA GLU A 52 8.30 5.64 -5.48
C GLU A 52 6.90 6.01 -4.96
N TYR A 53 6.77 6.29 -3.67
CA TYR A 53 5.51 6.67 -3.07
C TYR A 53 5.08 8.10 -3.46
N GLU A 54 5.98 9.08 -3.31
CA GLU A 54 5.69 10.49 -3.63
C GLU A 54 5.28 10.66 -5.09
N SER A 55 5.99 10.02 -6.02
CA SER A 55 5.63 10.08 -7.45
C SER A 55 4.24 9.49 -7.77
N MET A 56 3.74 8.57 -6.95
CA MET A 56 2.38 8.06 -7.09
C MET A 56 1.37 9.07 -6.53
N VAL A 57 1.65 9.67 -5.38
CA VAL A 57 0.83 10.76 -4.83
C VAL A 57 0.75 11.93 -5.81
N ASP A 58 1.88 12.38 -6.36
CA ASP A 58 1.94 13.44 -7.36
C ASP A 58 1.13 13.11 -8.60
N TYR A 59 1.16 11.84 -9.04
CA TYR A 59 0.36 11.37 -10.15
C TYR A 59 -1.14 11.44 -9.84
N ALA A 60 -1.58 10.94 -8.68
CA ALA A 60 -2.98 11.04 -8.26
C ALA A 60 -3.45 12.49 -8.16
N LEU A 61 -2.63 13.39 -7.61
CA LEU A 61 -2.91 14.83 -7.57
C LEU A 61 -3.01 15.42 -8.98
N SER A 62 -2.11 15.06 -9.89
CA SER A 62 -2.13 15.54 -11.28
C SER A 62 -3.37 15.08 -12.07
N LEU A 63 -3.99 13.96 -11.67
CA LEU A 63 -5.25 13.49 -12.23
C LEU A 63 -6.47 14.27 -11.73
N GLY A 64 -6.32 15.10 -10.68
CA GLY A 64 -7.43 15.76 -10.01
C GLY A 64 -8.18 14.83 -9.04
N LEU A 65 -7.49 13.85 -8.45
CA LEU A 65 -8.07 12.98 -7.42
C LEU A 65 -8.24 13.77 -6.11
N GLU A 66 -9.43 14.30 -5.88
CA GLU A 66 -9.76 15.07 -4.66
C GLU A 66 -10.31 14.18 -3.53
N ASN A 67 -10.95 13.06 -3.88
CA ASN A 67 -11.54 12.12 -2.93
C ASN A 67 -10.55 11.01 -2.57
N ALA A 68 -9.47 11.36 -1.86
CA ALA A 68 -8.46 10.40 -1.46
C ALA A 68 -7.98 10.55 -0.01
N TYR A 69 -7.71 9.40 0.62
CA TYR A 69 -6.91 9.34 1.84
C TYR A 69 -5.47 8.98 1.48
N ILE A 70 -4.51 9.75 1.97
CA ILE A 70 -3.08 9.54 1.74
C ILE A 70 -2.44 9.26 3.10
N GLN A 71 -1.76 8.13 3.22
CA GLN A 71 -1.09 7.74 4.46
C GLN A 71 0.32 8.31 4.52
N GLU A 72 0.81 8.56 5.74
CA GLU A 72 2.23 8.85 5.92
C GLU A 72 3.07 7.60 5.64
N ARG A 73 4.30 7.78 5.15
CA ARG A 73 5.20 6.67 4.87
C ARG A 73 5.51 5.82 6.10
N ARG A 74 5.54 6.45 7.28
CA ARG A 74 5.83 5.79 8.56
C ARG A 74 4.72 4.84 8.99
N SER A 75 3.52 4.95 8.42
CA SER A 75 2.38 4.08 8.73
C SER A 75 2.57 2.63 8.26
N ALA A 76 3.55 2.35 7.39
CA ALA A 76 3.95 0.99 7.05
C ALA A 76 4.83 0.36 8.14
N SER A 77 4.22 0.19 9.32
CA SER A 77 4.84 -0.31 10.55
C SER A 77 3.99 -1.42 11.15
N GLU A 78 4.65 -2.33 11.88
CA GLU A 78 3.98 -3.38 12.64
C GLU A 78 3.20 -2.82 13.84
N GLU A 79 3.43 -1.55 14.22
CA GLU A 79 2.71 -0.89 15.31
C GLU A 79 1.20 -0.78 15.10
N TYR A 80 0.73 -0.85 13.85
CA TYR A 80 -0.70 -0.84 13.50
C TYR A 80 -1.29 -2.25 13.36
N VAL A 81 -0.51 -3.29 13.66
CA VAL A 81 -0.92 -4.68 13.51
C VAL A 81 -1.35 -5.18 14.89
N PRO A 82 -2.64 -5.54 15.07
CA PRO A 82 -3.11 -6.08 16.33
C PRO A 82 -2.35 -7.35 16.73
N ASP A 83 -2.22 -7.59 18.03
CA ASP A 83 -1.71 -8.87 18.52
C ASP A 83 -2.77 -9.96 18.31
N PHE A 84 -2.60 -10.76 17.25
CA PHE A 84 -3.49 -11.86 16.90
C PHE A 84 -3.19 -13.12 17.73
N ASN A 85 -3.11 -12.98 19.05
CA ASN A 85 -2.81 -14.06 19.99
C ASN A 85 -4.04 -14.91 20.39
N GLY A 86 -5.22 -14.60 19.84
CA GLY A 86 -6.47 -15.32 20.14
C GLY A 86 -7.08 -14.99 21.51
N ALA A 87 -6.54 -14.00 22.24
CA ALA A 87 -7.14 -13.55 23.49
C ALA A 87 -8.57 -13.03 23.25
N GLY A 88 -9.53 -13.57 23.99
CA GLY A 88 -10.95 -13.18 23.89
C GLY A 88 -11.74 -13.91 22.81
N VAL A 89 -11.16 -14.89 22.10
CA VAL A 89 -11.93 -15.80 21.23
C VAL A 89 -12.69 -16.78 22.12
N GLN A 90 -14.03 -16.81 22.00
CA GLN A 90 -14.83 -17.83 22.68
C GLN A 90 -14.59 -19.18 22.03
N GLU A 91 -14.26 -20.19 22.84
CA GLU A 91 -14.24 -21.56 22.36
C GLU A 91 -15.66 -22.00 22.01
N SER A 92 -15.80 -22.63 20.86
CA SER A 92 -17.02 -23.34 20.47
C SER A 92 -17.01 -24.73 21.10
N ASP A 93 -18.02 -25.02 21.92
CA ASP A 93 -18.32 -26.35 22.49
C ASP A 93 -18.52 -27.44 21.43
#